data_AF-A0A4P5VE57-F1
#
_entry.id   AF-A0A4P5VE57-F1
#
_cell.length_a   1.000
_cell.length_b   1.000
_cell.length_c   1.000
_cell.angle_alpha   90.00
_cell.angle_beta   90.00
_cell.angle_gamma   90.00
#
_symmetry.space_group_name_H-M   'P 1'
#
loop_
_entity.id
_entity.type
_entity.pdbx_description
1 polymer ?
#
loop_
_entity_poly.entity_id
_entity_poly.type
_entity_poly.pdbx_seq_one_letter_code
_entity_poly.pdbx_strand_id
1 'polypeptide(L)'
;MFGLLEGQVELSWNDSEGKELINAGDVFGAGALVTQEHRRFGDARSVTACRLLVMNREKFLFAVQESPMFAIELLASIDQRLRHLKGCISG
;
A
#
# COMPACT_ATOMS: atom_id res chain seq x y z
N MET A 1 4.06 -6.37 3.24
CA MET A 1 3.87 -5.09 2.54
C MET A 1 4.92 -4.94 1.47
N PHE A 2 4.67 -4.06 0.52
CA PHE A 2 5.53 -3.81 -0.61
C PHE A 2 5.81 -2.32 -0.73
N GLY A 3 7.05 -1.97 -1.09
CA GLY A 3 7.41 -0.63 -1.55
C GLY A 3 7.74 -0.69 -3.03
N LEU A 4 7.13 0.16 -3.86
CA LEU A 4 7.35 0.19 -5.30
C LEU A 4 8.57 1.06 -5.60
N LEU A 5 9.64 0.44 -6.11
CA LEU A 5 10.87 1.17 -6.49
C LEU A 5 10.77 1.70 -7.92
N GLU A 6 10.26 0.87 -8.83
CA GLU A 6 10.12 1.18 -10.26
C GLU A 6 8.90 0.47 -10.82
N GLY A 7 8.29 1.05 -11.85
CA GLY A 7 7.10 0.52 -12.52
C GLY A 7 5.79 1.10 -11.95
N GLN A 8 4.68 0.44 -12.25
CA GLN A 8 3.35 0.83 -11.82
C GLN A 8 2.51 -0.40 -11.47
N VAL A 9 1.77 -0.33 -10.36
CA VAL A 9 0.87 -1.39 -9.89
C VAL A 9 -0.55 -0.83 -9.80
N GLU A 10 -1.53 -1.58 -10.28
CA GLU A 10 -2.94 -1.30 -10.09
C GLU A 10 -3.43 -2.13 -8.90
N LEU A 11 -4.02 -1.46 -7.89
CA LEU A 11 -4.81 -2.12 -6.86
C LEU A 11 -6.27 -2.11 -7.28
N SER A 12 -6.97 -3.21 -7.03
CA SER A 12 -8.42 -3.32 -7.26
C SER A 12 -9.13 -4.00 -6.11
N TRP A 13 -10.33 -3.54 -5.76
CA TRP A 13 -11.18 -4.12 -4.71
C TRP A 13 -12.66 -4.08 -5.10
N ASN A 14 -13.51 -4.79 -4.33
CA ASN A 14 -14.95 -4.93 -4.60
C ASN A 14 -15.23 -5.33 -6.06
N ASP A 15 -14.71 -6.49 -6.49
CA ASP A 15 -14.90 -7.00 -7.85
C ASP A 15 -14.51 -6.01 -8.98
N SER A 16 -13.45 -5.22 -8.73
CA SER A 16 -12.90 -4.19 -9.63
C SER A 16 -13.67 -2.88 -9.72
N GLU A 17 -14.66 -2.63 -8.85
CA GLU A 17 -15.33 -1.34 -8.73
C GLU A 17 -14.38 -0.24 -8.26
N GLY A 18 -13.55 -0.55 -7.26
CA GLY A 18 -12.54 0.36 -6.75
C GLY A 18 -11.18 0.07 -7.37
N LYS A 19 -10.51 1.13 -7.86
CA LYS A 19 -9.17 1.03 -8.45
C LYS A 19 -8.26 2.15 -7.99
N GLU A 20 -6.98 1.84 -7.89
CA GLU A 20 -5.95 2.80 -7.55
C GLU A 20 -4.64 2.46 -8.26
N LEU A 21 -3.97 3.48 -8.81
CA LEU A 21 -2.62 3.34 -9.36
C LEU A 21 -1.58 3.70 -8.31
N ILE A 22 -0.66 2.76 -8.09
CA ILE A 22 0.49 2.87 -7.21
C ILE A 22 1.71 3.18 -8.06
N ASN A 23 2.42 4.24 -7.72
CA ASN A 23 3.59 4.71 -8.45
C ASN A 23 4.87 4.48 -7.65
N ALA A 24 6.02 4.60 -8.32
CA ALA A 24 7.30 4.50 -7.65
C ALA A 24 7.38 5.48 -6.46
N GLY A 25 7.85 4.99 -5.31
CA GLY A 25 7.85 5.70 -4.03
C GLY A 25 6.69 5.33 -3.11
N ASP A 26 5.59 4.78 -3.65
CA ASP A 26 4.44 4.38 -2.84
C ASP A 26 4.63 2.99 -2.20
N VAL A 27 3.90 2.79 -1.09
CA VAL A 27 3.84 1.50 -0.39
C VAL A 27 2.43 0.92 -0.40
N PHE A 28 2.27 -0.40 -0.44
CA PHE A 28 0.96 -1.06 -0.42
C PHE A 28 0.96 -2.40 0.31
N GLY A 29 -0.23 -2.91 0.62
CA GLY A 29 -0.42 -4.21 1.28
C GLY A 29 -0.01 -4.23 2.77
N ALA A 30 0.04 -3.08 3.44
CA ALA A 30 0.31 -3.00 4.88
C ALA A 30 -0.88 -3.50 5.73
N GLY A 31 -2.12 -3.37 5.24
CA GLY A 31 -3.33 -3.79 5.95
C GLY A 31 -3.28 -5.25 6.44
N ALA A 32 -2.84 -6.18 5.58
CA ALA A 32 -2.73 -7.60 5.95
C ALA A 32 -1.69 -7.88 7.06
N LEU A 33 -0.76 -6.96 7.33
CA LEU A 33 0.22 -7.12 8.41
C LEU A 33 -0.32 -6.69 9.78
N VAL A 34 -1.29 -5.77 9.78
CA VAL A 34 -1.82 -5.12 11.00
C VAL A 34 -3.22 -5.59 11.39
N THR A 35 -4.01 -6.14 10.46
CA THR A 35 -5.33 -6.69 10.78
C THR A 35 -5.23 -8.08 11.41
N GLN A 36 -6.11 -8.37 12.37
CA GLN A 36 -6.13 -9.66 13.09
C GLN A 36 -6.38 -10.86 12.15
N GLU A 37 -7.11 -10.63 11.06
CA GLU A 37 -7.45 -11.67 10.07
C GLU A 37 -6.40 -11.83 8.96
N HIS A 38 -5.33 -11.02 8.97
CA HIS A 38 -4.36 -10.94 7.87
C HIS A 38 -5.01 -10.76 6.49
N ARG A 39 -6.16 -10.10 6.47
CA ARG A 39 -7.02 -10.03 5.30
C ARG A 39 -6.45 -9.09 4.24
N ARG A 40 -6.41 -9.57 3.00
CA ARG A 40 -6.20 -8.73 1.82
C ARG A 40 -7.57 -8.21 1.36
N PHE A 41 -7.69 -6.90 1.19
CA PHE A 41 -8.93 -6.24 0.78
C PHE A 41 -9.05 -6.07 -0.74
N GLY A 42 -8.04 -6.46 -1.50
CA GLY A 42 -8.01 -6.33 -2.94
C GLY A 42 -6.83 -7.06 -3.56
N ASP A 43 -6.78 -7.01 -4.88
CA ASP A 43 -5.73 -7.56 -5.71
C ASP A 43 -4.72 -6.48 -6.10
N ALA A 44 -3.49 -6.91 -6.39
CA ALA A 44 -2.43 -6.05 -6.89
C ALA A 44 -1.89 -6.63 -8.18
N ARG A 45 -2.02 -5.89 -9.28
CA ARG A 45 -1.59 -6.30 -10.62
C ARG A 45 -0.53 -5.35 -11.14
N SER A 46 0.60 -5.87 -11.61
CA SER A 46 1.60 -5.06 -12.31
C SER A 46 1.03 -4.56 -13.63
N VAL A 47 1.10 -3.25 -13.85
CA VAL A 47 0.76 -2.60 -15.12
C VAL A 47 1.98 -2.57 -16.04
N THR A 48 3.17 -2.41 -15.45
CA THR A 48 4.47 -2.45 -16.14
C THR A 48 5.43 -3.41 -15.42
N ALA A 49 6.64 -3.59 -15.94
CA ALA A 49 7.68 -4.33 -15.21
C ALA A 49 8.03 -3.58 -13.92
N CYS A 50 7.82 -4.24 -12.77
CA CYS A 50 7.99 -3.62 -11.46
C CYS A 50 9.22 -4.13 -10.72
N ARG A 51 9.87 -3.25 -9.96
CA ARG A 51 10.81 -3.61 -8.90
C ARG A 51 10.22 -3.26 -7.55
N LEU A 52 10.17 -4.24 -6.65
CA LEU A 52 9.53 -4.12 -5.34
C LEU A 52 10.53 -4.37 -4.21
N LEU A 53 10.44 -3.58 -3.16
CA LEU A 53 10.90 -3.97 -1.83
C LEU A 53 9.82 -4.82 -1.18
N VAL A 54 10.22 -5.93 -0.56
CA VAL A 54 9.30 -6.84 0.14
C VAL A 54 9.64 -6.82 1.63
N MET A 55 8.64 -6.53 2.46
CA MET A 55 8.76 -6.58 3.90
C MET A 55 7.68 -7.51 4.48
N ASN A 56 8.13 -8.55 5.19
CA ASN A 56 7.26 -9.48 5.89
C ASN A 56 6.74 -8.87 7.20
N ARG A 57 5.82 -9.58 7.87
CA ARG A 57 5.20 -9.09 9.11
C ARG A 57 6.20 -8.86 10.24
N GLU A 58 7.16 -9.77 10.41
CA GLU A 58 8.16 -9.69 11.47
C GLU A 58 9.03 -8.43 11.33
N LYS A 59 9.59 -8.20 10.13
CA LYS A 59 10.38 -7.00 9.85
C LYS A 59 9.56 -5.72 9.97
N PHE A 60 8.28 -5.77 9.59
CA PHE A 60 7.37 -4.65 9.75
C PHE A 60 7.16 -4.29 11.21
N LEU A 61 6.82 -5.27 12.06
CA LEU A 61 6.58 -5.03 13.48
C LEU A 61 7.86 -4.56 14.19
N PHE A 62 9.01 -5.13 13.83
CA PHE A 62 10.30 -4.67 14.31
C PHE A 62 10.56 -3.20 13.91
N ALA A 63 10.34 -2.84 12.64
CA ALA A 63 10.51 -1.46 12.18
C ALA A 63 9.57 -0.48 12.90
N VAL A 64 8.32 -0.88 13.17
CA VAL A 64 7.37 -0.07 13.95
C VAL A 64 7.84 0.15 15.39
N GLN A 65 8.44 -0.88 16.02
CA GLN A 65 8.92 -0.80 17.40
C GLN A 65 10.22 0.03 17.51
N GLU A 66 11.20 -0.25 16.65
CA GLU A 66 12.53 0.34 16.73
C GLU A 66 12.63 1.70 16.03
N SER A 67 11.76 1.97 15.06
CA SER A 67 11.70 3.24 14.33
C SER A 67 10.25 3.74 14.24
N PRO A 68 9.71 4.37 15.31
CA PRO A 68 8.32 4.86 15.29
C PRO A 68 8.02 5.83 14.14
N MET A 69 9.02 6.57 13.65
CA MET A 69 8.88 7.45 12.49
C MET A 69 8.47 6.70 11.21
N PHE A 70 8.88 5.45 11.04
CA PHE A 70 8.43 4.60 9.93
C PHE A 70 6.90 4.46 9.91
N ALA A 71 6.28 4.28 11.08
CA ALA A 71 4.82 4.18 11.18
C ALA A 71 4.14 5.51 10.82
N ILE A 72 4.72 6.64 11.22
CA ILE A 72 4.20 7.98 10.91
C ILE A 72 4.28 8.26 9.41
N GLU A 73 5.40 7.95 8.77
CA GLU A 73 5.59 8.10 7.32
C GLU A 73 4.65 7.18 6.52
N LEU A 74 4.47 5.94 6.98
CA LEU A 74 3.51 5.01 6.40
C LEU A 74 2.08 5.55 6.46
N LEU A 75 1.66 6.10 7.60
CA LEU A 75 0.34 6.70 7.77
C LEU A 75 0.16 7.92 6.87
N ALA A 76 1.18 8.78 6.76
CA ALA A 76 1.15 9.95 5.88
C ALA A 76 1.01 9.55 4.40
N SER A 77 1.75 8.53 3.95
CA SER A 77 1.64 8.00 2.58
C SER A 77 0.24 7.45 2.28
N ILE A 78 -0.36 6.73 3.23
CA ILE A 78 -1.73 6.21 3.09
C ILE A 78 -2.75 7.36 3.05
N ASP A 79 -2.63 8.37 3.90
CA ASP A 79 -3.54 9.54 3.92
C ASP A 79 -3.48 10.33 2.60
N GLN A 80 -2.27 10.58 2.08
CA GLN A 80 -2.09 11.26 0.79
C GLN A 80 -2.84 10.53 -0.33
N ARG A 81 -2.69 9.20 -0.40
CA ARG A 81 -3.38 8.35 -1.37
C ARG A 81 -4.90 8.33 -1.19
N LEU A 82 -5.39 8.25 0.06
CA LEU A 82 -6.82 8.31 0.37
C LEU A 82 -7.44 9.64 -0.06
N ARG A 83 -6.73 10.77 0.06
CA ARG A 83 -7.20 12.08 -0.42
C ARG A 83 -7.33 12.10 -1.93
N HIS A 84 -6.37 11.53 -2.65
CA HIS A 84 -6.44 11.42 -4.12
C HIS A 84 -7.66 10.60 -4.55
N LEU A 85 -7.91 9.46 -3.91
CA LEU A 85 -9.10 8.63 -4.18
C LEU A 85 -10.41 9.37 -3.90
N LYS A 86 -10.53 10.08 -2.76
CA LYS A 86 -11.73 10.86 -2.42
C LYS A 86 -11.98 12.02 -3.38
N GLY A 87 -10.90 12.67 -3.85
CA GLY A 87 -10.98 13.72 -4.87
C GLY A 87 -11.58 13.22 -6.18
N CYS A 88 -11.36 11.95 -6.53
CA CYS A 88 -11.96 11.32 -7.71
C CYS A 88 -13.44 10.94 -7.54
N ILE A 89 -13.96 10.79 -6.32
CA ILE A 89 -15.36 10.39 -6.04
C ILE A 89 -16.28 11.63 -5.97
N SER A 90 -15.72 12.83 -5.86
CA SER A 90 -16.46 14.09 -5.72
C SER A 90 -16.64 14.85 -7.05
N GLY A 91 -16.41 14.19 -8.19
CA GLY A 91 -16.46 14.76 -9.54
C GLY A 91 -17.49 14.09 -10.44
#